data_AF-A0A9W8RU62-F1
#
_entry.id   AF-A0A9W8RU62-F1
#
_cell.length_a   1.000
_cell.length_b   1.000
_cell.length_c   1.000
_cell.angle_alpha   90.00
_cell.angle_beta   90.00
_cell.angle_gamma   90.00
#
_symmetry.space_group_name_H-M   'P 1'
#
loop_
_entity.id
_entity.type
_entity.pdbx_description
1 polymer ?
#
loop_
_entity_poly.entity_id
_entity_poly.type
_entity_poly.pdbx_seq_one_letter_code
_entity_poly.pdbx_strand_id
1 'polypeptide(L)'
;MAFKSNELFHYFYELEDPCDVAPKERRQDLLASVMQSADALRNTMLIAGLHYAWNAGHLMSFEPTLLFHKIEAMNLINEFLQESGPKYGVCVRHIATLSFMECALGNITAAETHLNGLMRFMDVHRPPHLLNQTEFDLDDELSNRSYNFIHGFKSRLYDILEQNDLHKPHQRPSPSQVEELMHGWHKTEMHGLDIRLKALKMLPFFFTELPPTTRFVDIDVTSMVDCLINLTATARLRSQSVDPHDQQVIWQEGAATRLMLGFVGLHIESISGGDNTRWSTRSRTRLTSSWSGMATAAGLYLHVILQFWNAGEPIPTQLHRRILYILKQDLDRSRHWLGSGSRVTSDLWFWKAFIGAMSLERGVTFDTQGILGPLRRPYKKFLQEWSVVIGVTMWDEAKEALAKIVWPEPFSLAHLAENLWYRSIA
;
A
#
# COMPACT_ATOMS: atom_id res chain seq x y z
N MET A 1 4.86 -36.15 10.42
CA MET A 1 4.98 -35.16 11.50
C MET A 1 3.61 -34.54 11.72
N ALA A 2 3.17 -34.33 12.97
CA ALA A 2 1.95 -33.59 13.22
C ALA A 2 2.18 -32.09 12.94
N PHE A 3 1.26 -31.45 12.23
CA PHE A 3 1.30 -30.00 12.02
C PHE A 3 1.01 -29.27 13.34
N LYS A 4 1.78 -28.22 13.63
CA LYS A 4 1.75 -27.47 14.89
C LYS A 4 0.83 -26.24 14.80
N SER A 5 -0.30 -26.37 14.10
CA SER A 5 -1.22 -25.27 13.83
C SER A 5 -1.76 -24.63 15.12
N ASN A 6 -2.14 -25.44 16.11
CA ASN A 6 -2.64 -24.92 17.38
C ASN A 6 -1.55 -24.15 18.14
N GLU A 7 -0.33 -24.67 18.20
CA GLU A 7 0.80 -24.01 18.86
C GLU A 7 1.14 -22.67 18.20
N LEU A 8 1.14 -22.62 16.87
CA LEU A 8 1.38 -21.39 16.11
C LEU A 8 0.25 -20.37 16.30
N PHE A 9 -1.00 -20.84 16.36
CA PHE A 9 -2.15 -20.01 16.64
C PHE A 9 -2.08 -19.43 18.05
N HIS A 10 -1.79 -20.25 19.06
CA HIS A 10 -1.61 -19.81 20.45
C HIS A 10 -0.49 -18.79 20.57
N TYR A 11 0.69 -19.08 19.98
CA TYR A 11 1.78 -18.12 19.90
C TYR A 11 1.30 -16.77 19.39
N PHE A 12 0.63 -16.76 18.24
CA PHE A 12 0.22 -15.51 17.63
C PHE A 12 -0.88 -14.82 18.42
N TYR A 13 -1.84 -15.57 18.98
CA TYR A 13 -2.97 -15.05 19.72
C TYR A 13 -2.55 -14.37 21.04
N GLU A 14 -1.64 -15.01 21.78
CA GLU A 14 -1.18 -14.56 23.11
C GLU A 14 -0.22 -13.36 23.06
N LEU A 15 0.24 -12.95 21.88
CA LEU A 15 1.04 -11.73 21.71
C LEU A 15 0.30 -10.50 22.25
N GLU A 16 1.06 -9.63 22.89
CA GLU A 16 0.54 -8.34 23.35
C GLU A 16 -0.06 -7.55 22.18
N ASP A 17 -1.17 -6.93 22.51
CA ASP A 17 -2.10 -6.33 21.58
C ASP A 17 -1.63 -4.89 21.30
N PRO A 18 -1.35 -4.48 20.04
CA PRO A 18 -0.73 -3.19 19.74
C PRO A 18 -1.74 -2.04 19.88
N CYS A 19 -1.95 -1.60 21.13
CA CYS A 19 -2.95 -0.60 21.51
C CYS A 19 -2.65 0.80 20.95
N ASP A 20 -1.40 1.03 20.53
CA ASP A 20 -0.95 2.19 19.77
C ASP A 20 -1.43 2.18 18.31
N VAL A 21 -1.84 1.03 17.77
CA VAL A 21 -2.30 0.87 16.38
C VAL A 21 -3.83 0.90 16.27
N ALA A 22 -4.53 0.23 17.20
CA ALA A 22 -5.99 0.23 17.24
C ALA A 22 -6.55 0.00 18.66
N PRO A 23 -7.79 0.44 18.94
CA PRO A 23 -8.50 0.10 20.18
C PRO A 23 -8.70 -1.40 20.37
N LYS A 24 -8.68 -1.87 21.62
CA LYS A 24 -8.75 -3.29 21.99
C LYS A 24 -10.09 -3.93 21.62
N GLU A 25 -11.19 -3.22 21.85
CA GLU A 25 -12.55 -3.70 21.59
C GLU A 25 -12.74 -4.06 20.12
N ARG A 26 -12.22 -3.20 19.22
CA ARG A 26 -12.29 -3.41 17.77
C ARG A 26 -11.52 -4.66 17.32
N ARG A 27 -10.43 -5.02 18.00
CA ARG A 27 -9.67 -6.23 17.68
C ARG A 27 -10.38 -7.50 18.13
N GLN A 28 -11.07 -7.47 19.27
CA GLN A 28 -11.77 -8.64 19.80
C GLN A 28 -12.93 -9.09 18.90
N ASP A 29 -13.71 -8.15 18.38
CA ASP A 29 -14.80 -8.45 17.45
C ASP A 29 -14.28 -9.04 16.13
N LEU A 30 -13.15 -8.53 15.63
CA LEU A 30 -12.55 -9.03 14.39
C LEU A 30 -11.87 -10.40 14.57
N LEU A 31 -11.28 -10.68 15.74
CA LEU A 31 -10.76 -12.01 16.07
C LEU A 31 -11.89 -13.06 16.13
N ALA A 32 -13.05 -12.69 16.68
CA ALA A 32 -14.22 -13.56 16.66
C ALA A 32 -14.67 -13.88 15.22
N SER A 33 -14.58 -12.91 14.30
CA SER A 33 -14.86 -13.11 12.87
C SER A 33 -13.86 -14.07 12.20
N VAL A 34 -12.56 -13.96 12.48
CA VAL A 34 -11.54 -14.90 11.98
C VAL A 34 -11.84 -16.33 12.40
N MET A 35 -12.25 -16.55 13.65
CA MET A 35 -12.55 -17.88 14.18
C MET A 35 -13.78 -18.53 13.54
N GLN A 36 -14.64 -17.76 12.88
CA GLN A 36 -15.86 -18.24 12.23
C GLN A 36 -15.65 -18.63 10.76
N SER A 37 -14.48 -18.34 10.18
CA SER A 37 -14.17 -18.61 8.78
C SER A 37 -12.89 -19.43 8.63
N ALA A 38 -13.01 -20.62 8.03
CA ALA A 38 -11.85 -21.49 7.76
C ALA A 38 -10.84 -20.81 6.81
N ASP A 39 -11.32 -20.00 5.87
CA ASP A 39 -10.48 -19.23 4.95
C ASP A 39 -9.71 -18.12 5.68
N ALA A 40 -10.40 -17.35 6.54
CA ALA A 40 -9.78 -16.30 7.33
C ALA A 40 -8.75 -16.85 8.32
N LEU A 41 -9.07 -17.98 8.96
CA LEU A 41 -8.13 -18.67 9.84
C LEU A 41 -6.88 -19.09 9.07
N ARG A 42 -7.01 -19.65 7.86
CA ARG A 42 -5.86 -20.06 7.05
C ARG A 42 -4.95 -18.88 6.69
N ASN A 43 -5.52 -17.76 6.23
CA ASN A 43 -4.74 -16.55 5.99
C ASN A 43 -4.05 -16.04 7.26
N THR A 44 -4.75 -16.11 8.40
CA THR A 44 -4.18 -15.75 9.71
C THR A 44 -3.01 -16.65 10.09
N MET A 45 -3.09 -17.96 9.82
CA MET A 45 -1.99 -18.89 10.08
C MET A 45 -0.76 -18.59 9.23
N LEU A 46 -0.93 -18.15 7.97
CA LEU A 46 0.17 -17.71 7.12
C LEU A 46 0.85 -16.47 7.69
N ILE A 47 0.07 -15.48 8.12
CA ILE A 47 0.59 -14.26 8.77
C ILE A 47 1.24 -14.57 10.13
N ALA A 48 0.69 -15.50 10.90
CA ALA A 48 1.26 -15.94 12.18
C ALA A 48 2.64 -16.61 11.98
N GLY A 49 2.76 -17.47 10.96
CA GLY A 49 4.05 -18.08 10.61
C GLY A 49 5.07 -17.04 10.16
N LEU A 50 4.66 -16.06 9.35
CA LEU A 50 5.50 -14.94 8.96
C LEU A 50 5.95 -14.10 10.17
N HIS A 51 5.03 -13.79 11.08
CA HIS A 51 5.32 -13.07 12.32
C HIS A 51 6.36 -13.83 13.16
N TYR A 52 6.21 -15.15 13.28
CA TYR A 52 7.22 -15.99 13.95
C TYR A 52 8.57 -15.93 13.24
N ALA A 53 8.59 -16.08 11.91
CA ALA A 53 9.82 -16.05 11.12
C ALA A 53 10.59 -14.74 11.30
N TRP A 54 9.90 -13.59 11.26
CA TRP A 54 10.56 -12.29 11.47
C TRP A 54 11.04 -12.09 12.91
N ASN A 55 10.31 -12.58 13.89
CA ASN A 55 10.69 -12.46 15.29
C ASN A 55 11.89 -13.35 15.65
N ALA A 56 11.87 -14.61 15.20
CA ALA A 56 12.90 -15.62 15.50
C ALA A 56 14.07 -15.61 14.50
N GLY A 57 13.88 -15.04 13.31
CA GLY A 57 14.82 -15.06 12.18
C GLY A 57 14.72 -16.29 11.27
N HIS A 58 13.83 -17.24 11.58
CA HIS A 58 13.58 -18.47 10.82
C HIS A 58 12.31 -19.16 11.34
N LEU A 59 11.71 -20.06 10.54
CA LEU A 59 10.47 -20.77 10.89
C LEU A 59 10.64 -21.95 11.88
N MET A 60 11.82 -22.57 11.96
CA MET A 60 12.10 -23.72 12.83
C MET A 60 11.03 -24.82 12.72
N SER A 61 10.49 -25.26 13.87
CA SER A 61 9.47 -26.31 13.94
C SER A 61 8.14 -25.92 13.30
N PHE A 62 7.91 -24.64 12.97
CA PHE A 62 6.70 -24.20 12.30
C PHE A 62 6.78 -24.28 10.77
N GLU A 63 7.95 -24.53 10.18
CA GLU A 63 8.10 -24.60 8.72
C GLU A 63 7.13 -25.61 8.06
N PRO A 64 7.00 -26.87 8.54
CA PRO A 64 6.03 -27.82 7.96
C PRO A 64 4.57 -27.34 8.09
N THR A 65 4.28 -26.56 9.13
CA THR A 65 2.94 -26.02 9.40
C THR A 65 2.61 -24.89 8.42
N LEU A 66 3.56 -23.98 8.19
CA LEU A 66 3.39 -22.92 7.20
C LEU A 66 3.23 -23.50 5.79
N LEU A 67 4.07 -24.45 5.40
CA LEU A 67 3.99 -25.10 4.09
C LEU A 67 2.65 -25.80 3.87
N PHE A 68 2.12 -26.46 4.90
CA PHE A 68 0.78 -27.05 4.86
C PHE A 68 -0.29 -26.01 4.53
N HIS A 69 -0.36 -24.91 5.30
CA HIS A 69 -1.37 -23.87 5.06
C HIS A 69 -1.19 -23.19 3.70
N LYS A 70 0.04 -23.05 3.22
CA LYS A 70 0.36 -22.53 1.88
C LYS A 70 -0.19 -23.43 0.78
N ILE A 71 0.09 -24.74 0.85
CA ILE A 71 -0.39 -25.73 -0.13
C ILE A 71 -1.91 -25.76 -0.14
N GLU A 72 -2.55 -25.77 1.03
CA GLU A 72 -4.01 -25.77 1.13
C GLU A 72 -4.64 -24.48 0.57
N ALA A 73 -4.02 -23.31 0.80
CA ALA A 73 -4.47 -22.07 0.18
C ALA A 73 -4.38 -22.12 -1.36
N MET A 74 -3.30 -22.68 -1.90
CA MET A 74 -3.14 -22.88 -3.35
C MET A 74 -4.17 -23.87 -3.91
N ASN A 75 -4.46 -24.96 -3.21
CA ASN A 75 -5.48 -25.93 -3.61
C ASN A 75 -6.86 -25.28 -3.70
N LEU A 76 -7.23 -24.47 -2.70
CA LEU A 76 -8.49 -23.73 -2.69
C LEU A 76 -8.57 -22.71 -3.82
N ILE A 77 -7.50 -21.95 -4.07
CA ILE A 77 -7.46 -21.03 -5.22
C ILE A 77 -7.70 -21.81 -6.52
N ASN A 78 -7.02 -22.94 -6.71
CA ASN A 78 -7.19 -23.73 -7.93
C ASN A 78 -8.61 -24.28 -8.09
N GLU A 79 -9.24 -24.71 -7.00
CA GLU A 79 -10.65 -25.11 -7.00
C GLU A 79 -11.56 -23.93 -7.38
N PHE A 80 -11.37 -22.77 -6.78
CA PHE A 80 -12.17 -21.58 -7.08
C PHE A 80 -11.98 -21.05 -8.50
N LEU A 81 -10.79 -21.19 -9.08
CA LEU A 81 -10.54 -20.83 -10.48
C LEU A 81 -11.22 -21.79 -11.45
N GLN A 82 -11.56 -23.01 -11.03
CA GLN A 82 -12.30 -23.98 -11.84
C GLN A 82 -13.82 -23.84 -11.68
N GLU A 83 -14.29 -23.37 -10.53
CA GLU A 83 -15.72 -23.19 -10.25
C GLU A 83 -16.26 -21.84 -10.79
N SER A 84 -17.41 -21.87 -11.48
CA SER A 84 -18.06 -20.70 -12.09
C SER A 84 -18.81 -19.78 -11.10
N GLY A 85 -18.52 -19.85 -9.80
CA GLY A 85 -19.33 -19.26 -8.71
C GLY A 85 -18.78 -17.98 -8.06
N PRO A 86 -19.59 -17.26 -7.25
CA PRO A 86 -19.22 -16.01 -6.59
C PRO A 86 -18.32 -16.26 -5.37
N LYS A 87 -17.05 -16.63 -5.60
CA LYS A 87 -16.00 -16.72 -4.57
C LYS A 87 -14.85 -15.73 -4.83
N TYR A 88 -15.16 -14.63 -5.49
CA TYR A 88 -14.20 -13.61 -5.88
C TYR A 88 -13.38 -13.08 -4.70
N GLY A 89 -14.05 -12.57 -3.65
CA GLY A 89 -13.37 -12.02 -2.47
C GLY A 89 -12.47 -13.02 -1.77
N VAL A 90 -12.92 -14.27 -1.62
CA VAL A 90 -12.12 -15.34 -1.01
C VAL A 90 -10.86 -15.63 -1.82
N CYS A 91 -10.99 -15.76 -3.15
CA CYS A 91 -9.87 -15.99 -4.06
C CYS A 91 -8.86 -14.83 -4.01
N VAL A 92 -9.33 -13.57 -4.05
CA VAL A 92 -8.46 -12.40 -3.94
C VAL A 92 -7.70 -12.40 -2.60
N ARG A 93 -8.40 -12.61 -1.48
CA ARG A 93 -7.77 -12.61 -0.15
C ARG A 93 -6.67 -13.67 -0.04
N HIS A 94 -6.90 -14.89 -0.55
CA HIS A 94 -5.87 -15.95 -0.55
C HIS A 94 -4.68 -15.60 -1.45
N ILE A 95 -4.91 -15.16 -2.70
CA ILE A 95 -3.80 -14.82 -3.61
C ILE A 95 -2.99 -13.63 -3.08
N ALA A 96 -3.66 -12.61 -2.52
CA ALA A 96 -3.00 -11.46 -1.91
C ALA A 96 -2.17 -11.86 -0.68
N THR A 97 -2.72 -12.70 0.21
CA THR A 97 -1.99 -13.20 1.38
C THR A 97 -0.76 -14.01 0.98
N LEU A 98 -0.89 -14.91 -0.01
CA LEU A 98 0.25 -15.66 -0.55
C LEU A 98 1.29 -14.73 -1.17
N SER A 99 0.88 -13.77 -2.00
CA SER A 99 1.79 -12.82 -2.62
C SER A 99 2.59 -12.02 -1.59
N PHE A 100 1.90 -11.51 -0.55
CA PHE A 100 2.54 -10.80 0.54
C PHE A 100 3.50 -11.70 1.32
N MET A 101 3.05 -12.89 1.74
CA MET A 101 3.84 -13.82 2.54
C MET A 101 5.09 -14.31 1.80
N GLU A 102 4.97 -14.69 0.52
CA GLU A 102 6.13 -15.07 -0.29
C GLU A 102 7.13 -13.92 -0.41
N CYS A 103 6.65 -12.68 -0.59
CA CYS A 103 7.52 -11.52 -0.67
C CYS A 103 8.24 -11.28 0.67
N ALA A 104 7.50 -11.43 1.76
CA ALA A 104 7.95 -11.24 3.13
C ALA A 104 8.93 -12.31 3.64
N LEU A 105 8.96 -13.48 3.00
CA LEU A 105 9.96 -14.54 3.21
C LEU A 105 11.05 -14.58 2.11
N GLY A 106 11.15 -13.52 1.30
CA GLY A 106 12.21 -13.39 0.30
C GLY A 106 12.02 -14.20 -0.99
N ASN A 107 10.88 -14.87 -1.19
CA ASN A 107 10.54 -15.56 -2.44
C ASN A 107 9.87 -14.63 -3.46
N ILE A 108 10.67 -13.70 -4.02
CA ILE A 108 10.21 -12.66 -4.94
C ILE A 108 9.50 -13.23 -6.16
N THR A 109 10.02 -14.32 -6.72
CA THR A 109 9.48 -14.93 -7.94
C THR A 109 8.06 -15.45 -7.71
N ALA A 110 7.83 -16.13 -6.59
CA ALA A 110 6.49 -16.61 -6.24
C ALA A 110 5.55 -15.43 -5.92
N ALA A 111 6.04 -14.43 -5.18
CA ALA A 111 5.29 -13.22 -4.87
C ALA A 111 4.80 -12.49 -6.12
N GLU A 112 5.68 -12.31 -7.11
CA GLU A 112 5.34 -11.70 -8.41
C GLU A 112 4.38 -12.55 -9.22
N THR A 113 4.54 -13.88 -9.19
CA THR A 113 3.62 -14.80 -9.87
C THR A 113 2.21 -14.66 -9.30
N HIS A 114 2.08 -14.66 -7.97
CA HIS A 114 0.80 -14.44 -7.30
C HIS A 114 0.23 -13.04 -7.58
N LEU A 115 1.04 -11.98 -7.52
CA LEU A 115 0.59 -10.62 -7.78
C LEU A 115 0.09 -10.46 -9.23
N ASN A 116 0.84 -10.98 -10.20
CA ASN A 116 0.43 -10.96 -11.60
C ASN A 116 -0.84 -11.78 -11.84
N GLY A 117 -0.96 -12.94 -11.19
CA GLY A 117 -2.17 -13.75 -11.20
C GLY A 117 -3.38 -13.00 -10.62
N LEU A 118 -3.19 -12.33 -9.49
CA LEU A 118 -4.21 -11.51 -8.83
C LEU A 118 -4.70 -10.38 -9.76
N MET A 119 -3.78 -9.62 -10.35
CA MET A 119 -4.15 -8.52 -11.25
C MET A 119 -4.97 -9.01 -12.45
N ARG A 120 -4.57 -10.13 -13.07
CA ARG A 120 -5.32 -10.74 -14.17
C ARG A 120 -6.70 -11.22 -13.74
N PHE A 121 -6.77 -11.91 -12.60
CA PHE A 121 -8.03 -12.40 -12.03
C PHE A 121 -9.00 -11.24 -11.77
N MET A 122 -8.53 -10.18 -11.12
CA MET A 122 -9.33 -8.99 -10.85
C MET A 122 -9.76 -8.28 -12.15
N ASP A 123 -8.90 -8.19 -13.16
CA ASP A 123 -9.26 -7.53 -14.42
C ASP A 123 -10.32 -8.31 -15.23
N VAL A 124 -10.34 -9.65 -15.12
CA VAL A 124 -11.35 -10.50 -15.76
C VAL A 124 -12.70 -10.39 -15.05
N HIS A 125 -12.72 -10.45 -13.72
CA HIS A 125 -13.98 -10.54 -12.96
C HIS A 125 -14.54 -9.17 -12.52
N ARG A 126 -13.66 -8.19 -12.29
CA ARG A 126 -13.97 -6.84 -11.79
C ARG A 126 -13.10 -5.80 -12.51
N PRO A 127 -13.31 -5.59 -13.82
CA PRO A 127 -12.55 -4.65 -14.60
C PRO A 127 -12.73 -3.21 -14.09
N PRO A 128 -11.65 -2.44 -13.87
CA PRO A 128 -11.70 -1.16 -13.15
C PRO A 128 -12.44 -0.02 -13.86
N HIS A 129 -12.73 -0.20 -15.16
CA HIS A 129 -13.41 0.78 -16.02
C HIS A 129 -14.93 0.58 -16.11
N LEU A 130 -15.45 -0.58 -15.67
CA LEU A 130 -16.88 -0.92 -15.70
C LEU A 130 -17.54 -0.86 -14.32
N LEU A 131 -16.77 -0.61 -13.26
CA LEU A 131 -17.31 -0.42 -11.92
C LEU A 131 -18.15 0.87 -11.90
N ASN A 132 -19.48 0.71 -11.95
CA ASN A 132 -20.42 1.79 -11.72
C ASN A 132 -20.27 2.30 -10.28
N GLN A 133 -20.28 3.62 -10.09
CA GLN A 133 -20.09 4.28 -8.78
C GLN A 133 -21.15 3.93 -7.73
N THR A 134 -22.19 3.16 -8.09
CA THR A 134 -23.39 2.91 -7.28
C THR A 134 -23.32 1.65 -6.41
N GLU A 135 -22.45 0.70 -6.68
CA GLU A 135 -22.22 -0.47 -5.80
C GLU A 135 -20.79 -0.46 -5.28
N PHE A 136 -20.67 -0.05 -4.02
CA PHE A 136 -19.42 -0.13 -3.28
C PHE A 136 -19.22 -1.58 -2.82
N ASP A 137 -18.45 -2.36 -3.58
CA ASP A 137 -18.11 -3.74 -3.26
C ASP A 137 -16.96 -3.75 -2.21
N LEU A 138 -17.26 -4.23 -1.00
CA LEU A 138 -16.29 -4.34 0.09
C LEU A 138 -15.09 -5.20 -0.30
N ASP A 139 -15.31 -6.25 -1.09
CA ASP A 139 -14.25 -7.13 -1.54
C ASP A 139 -13.32 -6.41 -2.53
N ASP A 140 -13.85 -5.57 -3.41
CA ASP A 140 -13.02 -4.77 -4.34
C ASP A 140 -12.16 -3.74 -3.59
N GLU A 141 -12.72 -3.07 -2.60
CA GLU A 141 -11.98 -2.14 -1.76
C GLU A 141 -10.86 -2.86 -0.99
N LEU A 142 -11.14 -3.98 -0.29
CA LEU A 142 -10.10 -4.77 0.41
C LEU A 142 -8.99 -5.28 -0.54
N SER A 143 -9.38 -5.67 -1.75
CA SER A 143 -8.45 -6.11 -2.78
C SER A 143 -7.49 -5.00 -3.20
N ASN A 144 -8.02 -3.79 -3.43
CA ASN A 144 -7.21 -2.62 -3.77
C ASN A 144 -6.22 -2.25 -2.67
N ARG A 145 -6.58 -2.48 -1.40
CA ARG A 145 -5.74 -2.16 -0.24
C ARG A 145 -4.52 -3.06 -0.11
N SER A 146 -4.68 -4.35 -0.41
CA SER A 146 -3.61 -5.36 -0.28
C SER A 146 -2.42 -5.09 -1.22
N TYR A 147 -2.67 -4.47 -2.38
CA TYR A 147 -1.64 -4.17 -3.36
C TYR A 147 -0.55 -3.20 -2.84
N ASN A 148 -0.95 -2.09 -2.18
CA ASN A 148 0.00 -1.06 -1.73
C ASN A 148 1.07 -1.64 -0.79
N PHE A 149 0.70 -2.63 0.02
CA PHE A 149 1.63 -3.36 0.89
C PHE A 149 2.62 -4.20 0.10
N ILE A 150 2.13 -5.03 -0.84
CA ILE A 150 2.99 -5.94 -1.62
C ILE A 150 3.99 -5.12 -2.45
N HIS A 151 3.54 -4.03 -3.08
CA HIS A 151 4.41 -3.22 -3.93
C HIS A 151 5.47 -2.45 -3.15
N GLY A 152 5.08 -1.79 -2.06
CA GLY A 152 6.03 -1.09 -1.20
C GLY A 152 7.06 -2.04 -0.58
N PHE A 153 6.63 -3.23 -0.17
CA PHE A 153 7.51 -4.25 0.37
C PHE A 153 8.46 -4.83 -0.67
N LYS A 154 7.96 -5.15 -1.87
CA LYS A 154 8.77 -5.57 -3.01
C LYS A 154 9.88 -4.57 -3.28
N SER A 155 9.55 -3.28 -3.42
CA SER A 155 10.56 -2.25 -3.66
C SER A 155 11.68 -2.30 -2.62
N ARG A 156 11.31 -2.37 -1.33
CA ARG A 156 12.29 -2.40 -0.24
C ARG A 156 13.25 -3.57 -0.37
N LEU A 157 12.73 -4.71 -0.83
CA LEU A 157 13.52 -5.91 -1.04
C LEU A 157 14.53 -5.76 -2.19
N TYR A 158 14.15 -5.13 -3.30
CA TYR A 158 15.09 -4.85 -4.39
C TYR A 158 16.25 -3.98 -3.93
N ASP A 159 15.99 -2.95 -3.13
CA ASP A 159 17.06 -2.11 -2.56
C ASP A 159 18.03 -2.95 -1.69
N ILE A 160 17.50 -3.88 -0.88
CA ILE A 160 18.32 -4.80 -0.07
C ILE A 160 19.22 -5.66 -0.97
N LEU A 161 18.65 -6.23 -2.04
CA LEU A 161 19.39 -7.10 -2.94
C LEU A 161 20.44 -6.36 -3.76
N GLU A 162 20.12 -5.16 -4.23
CA GLU A 162 21.04 -4.29 -4.96
C GLU A 162 22.23 -3.90 -4.07
N GLN A 163 21.98 -3.50 -2.82
CA GLN A 163 23.03 -3.11 -1.87
C GLN A 163 23.99 -4.24 -1.49
N ASN A 164 23.55 -5.50 -1.55
CA ASN A 164 24.38 -6.65 -1.23
C ASN A 164 25.02 -7.30 -2.47
N ASP A 165 24.96 -6.65 -3.64
CA ASP A 165 25.43 -7.22 -4.93
C ASP A 165 24.77 -8.56 -5.29
N LEU A 166 23.57 -8.81 -4.76
CA LEU A 166 22.81 -10.05 -4.97
C LEU A 166 21.80 -9.92 -6.11
N HIS A 167 21.65 -8.73 -6.70
CA HIS A 167 20.79 -8.50 -7.85
C HIS A 167 21.54 -8.71 -9.18
N LYS A 168 22.28 -9.82 -9.31
CA LYS A 168 23.03 -10.12 -10.55
C LYS A 168 22.13 -10.83 -11.57
N PRO A 169 22.13 -10.42 -12.85
CA PRO A 169 21.45 -11.18 -13.89
C PRO A 169 22.05 -12.59 -13.92
N HIS A 170 21.18 -13.60 -13.80
CA HIS A 170 21.49 -15.05 -13.76
C HIS A 170 21.91 -15.66 -12.42
N GLN A 171 22.01 -14.88 -11.33
CA GLN A 171 22.19 -15.42 -9.97
C GLN A 171 21.17 -14.76 -9.03
N ARG A 172 20.02 -15.41 -8.85
CA ARG A 172 19.05 -15.00 -7.82
C ARG A 172 19.46 -15.62 -6.48
N PRO A 173 19.48 -14.84 -5.38
CA PRO A 173 19.77 -15.37 -4.05
C PRO A 173 18.72 -16.40 -3.67
N SER A 174 19.12 -17.39 -2.87
CA SER A 174 18.14 -18.35 -2.34
C SER A 174 17.16 -17.63 -1.40
N PRO A 175 15.89 -18.06 -1.31
CA PRO A 175 14.93 -17.44 -0.39
C PRO A 175 15.45 -17.34 1.06
N SER A 176 16.17 -18.37 1.52
CA SER A 176 16.81 -18.39 2.84
C SER A 176 17.87 -17.29 3.04
N GLN A 177 18.69 -17.00 2.03
CA GLN A 177 19.66 -15.90 2.09
C GLN A 177 18.95 -14.55 2.16
N VAL A 178 17.86 -14.41 1.41
CA VAL A 178 17.06 -13.18 1.42
C VAL A 178 16.38 -12.99 2.77
N GLU A 179 15.80 -14.05 3.35
CA GLU A 179 15.17 -14.03 4.68
C GLU A 179 16.16 -13.62 5.78
N GLU A 180 17.37 -14.19 5.77
CA GLU A 180 18.41 -13.85 6.75
C GLU A 180 18.82 -12.38 6.66
N LEU A 181 19.01 -11.87 5.45
CA LEU A 181 19.30 -10.45 5.21
C LEU A 181 18.16 -9.56 5.70
N MET A 182 16.92 -9.87 5.33
CA MET A 182 15.75 -9.10 5.75
C MET A 182 15.63 -9.04 7.28
N HIS A 183 15.82 -10.18 7.96
CA HIS A 183 15.79 -10.26 9.41
C HIS A 183 16.87 -9.40 10.07
N GLY A 184 18.12 -9.44 9.58
CA GLY A 184 19.19 -8.57 10.06
C GLY A 184 18.85 -7.08 9.92
N TRP A 185 18.19 -6.72 8.82
CA TRP A 185 17.79 -5.34 8.55
C TRP A 185 16.63 -4.87 9.42
N HIS A 186 15.64 -5.73 9.68
CA HIS A 186 14.56 -5.42 10.61
C HIS A 186 15.10 -5.05 11.99
N LYS A 187 16.22 -5.65 12.41
CA LYS A 187 16.89 -5.34 13.68
C LYS A 187 17.75 -4.07 13.64
N THR A 188 18.25 -3.68 12.47
CA THR A 188 19.17 -2.55 12.31
C THR A 188 18.41 -1.21 12.25
N GLU A 189 17.21 -1.20 11.66
CA GLU A 189 16.37 0.00 11.59
C GLU A 189 15.83 0.42 12.97
N MET A 190 15.76 1.74 13.22
CA MET A 190 15.24 2.27 14.48
C MET A 190 13.82 1.78 14.75
N HIS A 191 13.67 0.98 15.83
CA HIS A 191 12.42 0.30 16.20
C HIS A 191 11.82 -0.57 15.07
N GLY A 192 12.64 -0.96 14.09
CA GLY A 192 12.18 -1.55 12.84
C GLY A 192 11.43 -2.88 13.02
N LEU A 193 11.99 -3.78 13.82
CA LEU A 193 11.40 -5.10 14.07
C LEU A 193 10.12 -5.00 14.90
N ASP A 194 10.15 -4.25 16.02
CA ASP A 194 8.97 -4.07 16.90
C ASP A 194 7.77 -3.52 16.12
N ILE A 195 7.97 -2.43 15.38
CA ILE A 195 6.89 -1.79 14.61
C ILE A 195 6.34 -2.74 13.53
N ARG A 196 7.21 -3.50 12.87
CA ARG A 196 6.80 -4.48 11.84
C ARG A 196 6.00 -5.63 12.44
N LEU A 197 6.41 -6.16 13.59
CA LEU A 197 5.68 -7.22 14.28
C LEU A 197 4.29 -6.73 14.71
N LYS A 198 4.18 -5.50 15.24
CA LYS A 198 2.90 -4.85 15.52
C LYS A 198 2.03 -4.72 14.26
N ALA A 199 2.61 -4.31 13.13
CA ALA A 199 1.89 -4.23 11.86
C ALA A 199 1.41 -5.62 11.39
N LEU A 200 2.27 -6.64 11.42
CA LEU A 200 1.94 -8.02 11.04
C LEU A 200 0.81 -8.60 11.89
N LYS A 201 0.81 -8.32 13.20
CA LYS A 201 -0.28 -8.74 14.12
C LYS A 201 -1.65 -8.24 13.67
N MET A 202 -1.68 -7.13 12.93
CA MET A 202 -2.89 -6.45 12.48
C MET A 202 -3.21 -6.68 11.00
N LEU A 203 -2.30 -7.27 10.22
CA LEU A 203 -2.53 -7.59 8.80
C LEU A 203 -3.70 -8.55 8.52
N PRO A 204 -4.07 -9.51 9.40
CA PRO A 204 -5.22 -10.37 9.13
C PRO A 204 -6.52 -9.60 8.81
N PHE A 205 -6.65 -8.35 9.27
CA PHE A 205 -7.82 -7.51 8.98
C PHE A 205 -7.93 -7.05 7.52
N PHE A 206 -6.85 -7.09 6.75
CA PHE A 206 -6.89 -6.89 5.30
C PHE A 206 -7.39 -8.12 4.54
N PHE A 207 -7.26 -9.31 5.13
CA PHE A 207 -7.44 -10.61 4.48
C PHE A 207 -8.56 -11.44 5.09
N THR A 208 -9.42 -10.82 5.89
CA THR A 208 -10.59 -11.44 6.51
C THR A 208 -11.87 -10.88 5.89
N GLU A 209 -12.92 -11.69 5.86
CA GLU A 209 -14.23 -11.25 5.44
C GLU A 209 -14.83 -10.30 6.48
N LEU A 210 -15.23 -9.11 6.04
CA LEU A 210 -15.89 -8.14 6.93
C LEU A 210 -17.41 -8.34 6.91
N PRO A 211 -18.11 -8.01 8.01
CA PRO A 211 -19.57 -8.05 8.03
C PRO A 211 -20.16 -7.25 6.85
N PRO A 212 -21.22 -7.73 6.17
CA PRO A 212 -21.79 -7.05 5.00
C PRO A 212 -22.30 -5.61 5.27
N THR A 213 -22.57 -5.28 6.53
CA THR A 213 -22.99 -3.95 6.98
C THR A 213 -21.84 -2.95 7.12
N THR A 214 -20.59 -3.42 7.01
CA THR A 214 -19.39 -2.58 7.15
C THR A 214 -19.36 -1.51 6.06
N ARG A 215 -18.99 -0.29 6.44
CA ARG A 215 -18.74 0.81 5.49
C ARG A 215 -17.41 1.45 5.81
N PHE A 216 -16.57 1.60 4.79
CA PHE A 216 -15.32 2.33 4.95
C PHE A 216 -15.57 3.84 5.01
N VAL A 217 -15.11 4.46 6.09
CA VAL A 217 -15.16 5.91 6.30
C VAL A 217 -13.84 6.58 5.87
N ASP A 218 -13.90 7.87 5.61
CA ASP A 218 -12.70 8.68 5.40
C ASP A 218 -11.91 8.77 6.71
N ILE A 219 -10.58 8.90 6.58
CA ILE A 219 -9.61 8.83 7.68
C ILE A 219 -8.82 10.13 7.81
N ASP A 220 -8.28 10.41 9.00
CA ASP A 220 -7.30 11.49 9.20
C ASP A 220 -5.92 11.02 8.71
N VAL A 221 -5.45 11.59 7.60
CA VAL A 221 -4.19 11.23 6.95
C VAL A 221 -3.01 12.09 7.38
N THR A 222 -3.17 12.95 8.39
CA THR A 222 -2.12 13.87 8.85
C THR A 222 -0.83 13.13 9.23
N SER A 223 -0.94 11.99 9.91
CA SER A 223 0.23 11.17 10.30
C SER A 223 0.94 10.54 9.09
N MET A 224 0.19 10.14 8.05
CA MET A 224 0.79 9.67 6.80
C MET A 224 1.55 10.80 6.10
N VAL A 225 0.96 12.00 6.02
CA VAL A 225 1.60 13.16 5.41
C VAL A 225 2.86 13.57 6.18
N ASP A 226 2.83 13.59 7.52
CA ASP A 226 4.02 13.83 8.35
C ASP A 226 5.13 12.79 8.07
N CYS A 227 4.79 11.51 7.82
CA CYS A 227 5.77 10.51 7.42
C CYS A 227 6.34 10.77 6.01
N LEU A 228 5.49 11.18 5.05
CA LEU A 228 5.93 11.53 3.71
C LEU A 228 6.86 12.75 3.73
N ILE A 229 6.57 13.77 4.54
CA ILE A 229 7.44 14.94 4.71
C ILE A 229 8.84 14.51 5.18
N ASN A 230 8.92 13.64 6.17
CA ASN A 230 10.21 13.11 6.65
C ASN A 230 10.95 12.36 5.53
N LEU A 231 10.26 11.47 4.81
CA LEU A 231 10.83 10.73 3.68
C LEU A 231 11.33 11.68 2.57
N THR A 232 10.59 12.74 2.27
CA THR A 232 10.99 13.78 1.29
C THR A 232 12.23 14.55 1.74
N ALA A 233 12.35 14.86 3.04
CA ALA A 233 13.54 15.49 3.59
C ALA A 233 14.77 14.57 3.46
N THR A 234 14.62 13.28 3.75
CA THR A 234 15.74 12.34 3.60
C THR A 234 16.08 12.06 2.14
N ALA A 235 15.09 12.12 1.22
CA ALA A 235 15.33 12.05 -0.24
C ALA A 235 16.25 13.17 -0.71
N ARG A 236 16.01 14.39 -0.19
CA ARG A 236 16.83 15.55 -0.50
C ARG A 236 18.28 15.34 -0.04
N LEU A 237 18.50 14.84 1.18
CA LEU A 237 19.84 14.54 1.67
C LEU A 237 20.57 13.53 0.76
N ARG A 238 19.88 12.46 0.34
CA ARG A 238 20.44 11.46 -0.59
C ARG A 238 20.88 12.06 -1.92
N SER A 239 20.08 12.93 -2.51
CA SER A 239 20.42 13.58 -3.80
C SER A 239 21.63 14.54 -3.72
N GLN A 240 22.03 14.93 -2.51
CA GLN A 240 23.15 15.83 -2.25
C GLN A 240 24.41 15.12 -1.78
N SER A 241 24.31 13.87 -1.32
CA SER A 241 25.44 13.09 -0.81
C SER A 241 26.09 12.20 -1.88
N VAL A 242 27.41 12.05 -1.77
CA VAL A 242 28.25 11.14 -2.57
C VAL A 242 28.55 9.84 -1.80
N ASP A 243 28.21 9.77 -0.51
CA ASP A 243 28.50 8.63 0.37
C ASP A 243 27.43 7.52 0.27
N PRO A 244 27.80 6.28 -0.07
CA PRO A 244 26.89 5.12 -0.01
C PRO A 244 26.23 4.91 1.36
N HIS A 245 26.87 5.31 2.46
CA HIS A 245 26.32 5.19 3.81
C HIS A 245 25.14 6.14 4.04
N ASP A 246 25.17 7.34 3.45
CA ASP A 246 24.07 8.30 3.50
C ASP A 246 22.83 7.81 2.73
N GLN A 247 22.99 6.88 1.80
CA GLN A 247 21.87 6.21 1.12
C GLN A 247 21.10 5.24 2.03
N GLN A 248 21.71 4.79 3.14
CA GLN A 248 21.07 3.89 4.11
C GLN A 248 20.24 4.65 5.16
N VAL A 249 20.56 5.91 5.42
CA VAL A 249 19.93 6.76 6.47
C VAL A 249 18.40 6.80 6.32
N ILE A 250 17.89 6.91 5.09
CA ILE A 250 16.44 6.92 4.77
C ILE A 250 15.70 5.78 5.44
N TRP A 251 16.31 4.60 5.43
CA TRP A 251 15.67 3.41 5.95
C TRP A 251 15.99 3.19 7.42
N GLN A 252 17.14 3.64 7.89
CA GLN A 252 17.51 3.51 9.30
C GLN A 252 16.71 4.45 10.20
N GLU A 253 16.27 5.61 9.69
CA GLU A 253 15.46 6.62 10.41
C GLU A 253 14.04 6.15 10.78
N GLY A 254 13.59 5.00 10.26
CA GLY A 254 12.31 4.39 10.62
C GLY A 254 11.08 5.04 9.98
N ALA A 255 11.22 6.09 9.16
CA ALA A 255 10.08 6.80 8.58
C ALA A 255 9.23 5.92 7.66
N ALA A 256 9.86 5.08 6.84
CA ALA A 256 9.16 4.11 6.00
C ALA A 256 8.40 3.06 6.82
N THR A 257 9.00 2.60 7.93
CA THR A 257 8.37 1.63 8.83
C THR A 257 7.20 2.24 9.61
N ARG A 258 7.32 3.51 10.04
CA ARG A 258 6.19 4.25 10.61
C ARG A 258 5.07 4.48 9.60
N LEU A 259 5.40 4.76 8.34
CA LEU A 259 4.40 4.87 7.28
C LEU A 259 3.65 3.55 7.05
N MET A 260 4.35 2.40 7.06
CA MET A 260 3.72 1.08 7.01
C MET A 260 2.76 0.86 8.19
N LEU A 261 3.18 1.18 9.42
CA LEU A 261 2.31 1.08 10.59
C LEU A 261 1.09 2.00 10.45
N GLY A 262 1.28 3.22 9.94
CA GLY A 262 0.21 4.17 9.65
C GLY A 262 -0.80 3.62 8.65
N PHE A 263 -0.36 2.96 7.57
CA PHE A 263 -1.27 2.29 6.62
C PHE A 263 -2.13 1.23 7.31
N VAL A 264 -1.55 0.42 8.19
CA VAL A 264 -2.27 -0.63 8.91
C VAL A 264 -3.27 -0.02 9.91
N GLY A 265 -2.82 0.90 10.76
CA GLY A 265 -3.67 1.55 11.76
C GLY A 265 -4.87 2.27 11.15
N LEU A 266 -4.63 3.04 10.08
CA LEU A 266 -5.68 3.80 9.41
C LEU A 266 -6.64 2.91 8.60
N HIS A 267 -6.22 1.71 8.19
CA HIS A 267 -7.17 0.74 7.59
C HIS A 267 -8.19 0.30 8.63
N ILE A 268 -7.75 -0.01 9.84
CA ILE A 268 -8.64 -0.42 10.93
C ILE A 268 -9.54 0.74 11.34
N GLU A 269 -8.99 1.97 11.42
CA GLU A 269 -9.80 3.16 11.67
C GLU A 269 -10.91 3.33 10.63
N SER A 270 -10.61 3.09 9.34
CA SER A 270 -11.59 3.21 8.28
C SER A 270 -12.72 2.18 8.34
N ILE A 271 -12.50 0.99 8.92
CA ILE A 271 -13.54 -0.05 9.08
C ILE A 271 -14.56 0.36 10.13
N SER A 272 -14.07 0.94 11.23
CA SER A 272 -14.80 0.96 12.49
C SER A 272 -15.54 2.27 12.75
N GLY A 273 -16.17 2.87 11.74
CA GLY A 273 -16.93 4.13 11.79
C GLY A 273 -17.19 4.63 13.21
N GLY A 274 -16.24 5.39 13.74
CA GLY A 274 -16.26 5.77 15.15
C GLY A 274 -17.24 6.91 15.36
N ASP A 275 -18.13 6.74 16.34
CA ASP A 275 -18.84 7.85 16.95
C ASP A 275 -17.94 9.08 17.06
N ASN A 276 -18.47 10.22 16.62
CA ASN A 276 -17.84 11.55 16.59
C ASN A 276 -17.31 12.06 17.95
N THR A 277 -17.22 11.24 18.99
CA THR A 277 -17.13 11.67 20.39
C THR A 277 -15.75 11.56 21.04
N ARG A 278 -14.69 11.12 20.35
CA ARG A 278 -13.33 11.09 20.95
C ARG A 278 -12.19 11.56 20.05
N TRP A 279 -12.45 12.47 19.12
CA TRP A 279 -11.36 13.13 18.42
C TRP A 279 -10.82 14.31 19.22
N SER A 280 -9.93 14.01 20.17
CA SER A 280 -9.33 15.01 21.07
C SER A 280 -8.78 16.21 20.29
N THR A 281 -9.12 17.38 20.81
CA THR A 281 -8.67 18.72 20.47
C THR A 281 -7.14 18.80 20.34
N ARG A 282 -6.63 18.73 19.11
CA ARG A 282 -5.35 19.35 18.75
C ARG A 282 -5.55 20.20 17.50
N SER A 283 -5.18 21.46 17.66
CA SER A 283 -5.33 22.63 16.78
C SER A 283 -4.57 22.54 15.45
N ARG A 284 -4.57 21.39 14.77
CA ARG A 284 -4.05 21.24 13.40
C ARG A 284 -5.24 21.01 12.47
N THR A 285 -5.28 21.73 11.35
CA THR A 285 -6.26 21.52 10.27
C THR A 285 -6.17 20.07 9.82
N ARG A 286 -7.20 19.27 10.09
CA ARG A 286 -7.18 17.84 9.80
C ARG A 286 -7.23 17.59 8.30
N LEU A 287 -6.41 16.66 7.84
CA LEU A 287 -6.39 16.21 6.45
C LEU A 287 -7.22 14.94 6.34
N THR A 288 -8.33 14.98 5.59
CA THR A 288 -9.22 13.83 5.43
C THR A 288 -9.17 13.26 4.02
N SER A 289 -9.11 11.94 3.88
CA SER A 289 -9.18 11.24 2.59
C SER A 289 -9.71 9.82 2.78
N SER A 290 -10.19 9.18 1.70
CA SER A 290 -10.33 7.73 1.72
C SER A 290 -8.96 7.07 1.91
N TRP A 291 -8.94 5.90 2.54
CA TRP A 291 -7.71 5.13 2.73
C TRP A 291 -7.08 4.76 1.38
N SER A 292 -7.87 4.20 0.45
CA SER A 292 -7.36 3.74 -0.86
C SER A 292 -6.83 4.89 -1.71
N GLY A 293 -7.53 6.04 -1.71
CA GLY A 293 -7.07 7.24 -2.40
C GLY A 293 -5.74 7.74 -1.87
N MET A 294 -5.61 7.86 -0.54
CA MET A 294 -4.38 8.32 0.09
C MET A 294 -3.23 7.33 -0.09
N ALA A 295 -3.45 6.04 0.14
CA ALA A 295 -2.41 5.01 0.00
C ALA A 295 -1.89 4.93 -1.44
N THR A 296 -2.79 5.00 -2.41
CA THR A 296 -2.42 5.00 -3.83
C THR A 296 -1.62 6.23 -4.21
N ALA A 297 -2.05 7.43 -3.79
CA ALA A 297 -1.31 8.66 -4.06
C ALA A 297 0.05 8.68 -3.35
N ALA A 298 0.14 8.22 -2.11
CA ALA A 298 1.39 8.06 -1.38
C ALA A 298 2.34 7.07 -2.06
N GLY A 299 1.83 5.92 -2.51
CA GLY A 299 2.62 4.94 -3.26
C GLY A 299 3.16 5.51 -4.57
N LEU A 300 2.32 6.21 -5.34
CA LEU A 300 2.74 6.92 -6.56
C LEU A 300 3.73 8.04 -6.26
N TYR A 301 3.59 8.76 -5.14
CA TYR A 301 4.54 9.78 -4.73
C TYR A 301 5.92 9.18 -4.45
N LEU A 302 5.97 8.10 -3.66
CA LEU A 302 7.20 7.37 -3.35
C LEU A 302 7.85 6.78 -4.61
N HIS A 303 7.04 6.34 -5.58
CA HIS A 303 7.51 5.74 -6.82
C HIS A 303 7.96 6.76 -7.87
N VAL A 304 7.11 7.72 -8.20
CA VAL A 304 7.30 8.61 -9.35
C VAL A 304 8.02 9.88 -8.98
N ILE A 305 7.69 10.46 -7.82
CA ILE A 305 8.20 11.76 -7.40
C ILE A 305 9.52 11.61 -6.65
N LEU A 306 9.55 10.78 -5.60
CA LEU A 306 10.78 10.53 -4.84
C LEU A 306 11.69 9.48 -5.47
N GLN A 307 11.16 8.62 -6.35
CA GLN A 307 11.90 7.48 -6.94
C GLN A 307 12.51 6.56 -5.88
N PHE A 308 11.88 6.51 -4.71
CA PHE A 308 12.20 5.60 -3.63
C PHE A 308 11.68 4.21 -3.93
N TRP A 309 10.49 4.10 -4.52
CA TRP A 309 9.98 2.80 -4.90
C TRP A 309 10.54 2.34 -6.25
N ASN A 310 11.17 1.17 -6.23
CA ASN A 310 11.76 0.47 -7.37
C ASN A 310 12.69 1.38 -8.20
N ALA A 311 13.44 2.27 -7.53
CA ALA A 311 14.26 3.30 -8.15
C ALA A 311 13.53 4.18 -9.20
N GLY A 312 12.20 4.24 -9.16
CA GLY A 312 11.39 4.94 -10.16
C GLY A 312 11.29 4.25 -11.52
N GLU A 313 11.67 2.97 -11.62
CA GLU A 313 11.48 2.13 -12.81
C GLU A 313 9.99 2.03 -13.21
N PRO A 314 9.65 1.81 -14.49
CA PRO A 314 8.27 1.82 -14.93
C PRO A 314 7.38 0.82 -14.17
N ILE A 315 6.23 1.30 -13.68
CA ILE A 315 5.19 0.42 -13.12
C ILE A 315 4.61 -0.42 -14.28
N PRO A 316 4.48 -1.76 -14.14
CA PRO A 316 3.86 -2.60 -15.15
C PRO A 316 2.50 -2.04 -15.59
N THR A 317 2.29 -1.90 -16.91
CA THR A 317 1.19 -1.10 -17.48
C THR A 317 -0.19 -1.48 -16.96
N GLN A 318 -0.50 -2.77 -16.83
CA GLN A 318 -1.79 -3.24 -16.30
C GLN A 318 -1.99 -2.85 -14.84
N LEU A 319 -0.93 -3.00 -14.04
CA LEU A 319 -0.95 -2.61 -12.64
C LEU A 319 -1.11 -1.09 -12.51
N HIS A 320 -0.33 -0.33 -13.27
CA HIS A 320 -0.39 1.12 -13.31
C HIS A 320 -1.79 1.62 -13.66
N ARG A 321 -2.43 0.99 -14.65
CA ARG A 321 -3.81 1.29 -15.04
C ARG A 321 -4.77 1.14 -13.85
N ARG A 322 -4.70 0.03 -13.12
CA ARG A 322 -5.59 -0.23 -11.97
C ARG A 322 -5.38 0.79 -10.84
N ILE A 323 -4.13 1.08 -10.49
CA ILE A 323 -3.75 2.13 -9.52
C ILE A 323 -4.38 3.47 -9.89
N LEU A 324 -4.22 3.89 -11.15
CA LEU A 324 -4.76 5.17 -11.61
C LEU A 324 -6.29 5.20 -11.62
N TYR A 325 -6.97 4.07 -11.81
CA TYR A 325 -8.43 3.99 -11.67
C TYR A 325 -8.89 4.09 -10.21
N ILE A 326 -8.18 3.45 -9.27
CA ILE A 326 -8.47 3.59 -7.82
C ILE A 326 -8.40 5.07 -7.42
N LEU A 327 -7.30 5.73 -7.79
CA LEU A 327 -7.11 7.16 -7.47
C LEU A 327 -8.12 8.05 -8.21
N LYS A 328 -8.47 7.75 -9.46
CA LYS A 328 -9.51 8.46 -10.20
C LYS A 328 -10.87 8.34 -9.49
N GLN A 329 -11.26 7.15 -9.04
CA GLN A 329 -12.52 6.92 -8.34
C GLN A 329 -12.58 7.70 -7.03
N ASP A 330 -11.48 7.74 -6.27
CA ASP A 330 -11.35 8.56 -5.08
C ASP A 330 -11.53 10.05 -5.39
N LEU A 331 -10.86 10.56 -6.43
CA LEU A 331 -10.96 11.97 -6.85
C LEU A 331 -12.37 12.34 -7.32
N ASP A 332 -13.04 11.47 -8.07
CA ASP A 332 -14.43 11.69 -8.49
C ASP A 332 -15.38 11.71 -7.29
N ARG A 333 -15.25 10.78 -6.32
CA ARG A 333 -16.07 10.74 -5.09
C ARG A 333 -15.84 11.99 -4.22
N SER A 334 -14.60 12.44 -4.13
CA SER A 334 -14.18 13.57 -3.29
C SER A 334 -14.25 14.92 -4.00
N ARG A 335 -14.77 15.00 -5.24
CA ARG A 335 -14.85 16.24 -6.03
C ARG A 335 -15.59 17.38 -5.33
N HIS A 336 -16.60 17.07 -4.52
CA HIS A 336 -17.38 18.07 -3.78
C HIS A 336 -16.54 18.90 -2.79
N TRP A 337 -15.40 18.37 -2.33
CA TRP A 337 -14.48 19.07 -1.43
C TRP A 337 -13.75 20.25 -2.07
N LEU A 338 -13.65 20.30 -3.41
CA LEU A 338 -12.93 21.36 -4.11
C LEU A 338 -13.43 22.78 -3.78
N GLY A 339 -14.75 22.97 -3.78
CA GLY A 339 -15.38 24.29 -3.59
C GLY A 339 -16.08 24.50 -2.24
N SER A 340 -16.32 23.43 -1.48
CA SER A 340 -17.01 23.48 -0.18
C SER A 340 -16.10 23.15 1.01
N GLY A 341 -14.89 22.64 0.74
CA GLY A 341 -13.92 22.26 1.75
C GLY A 341 -13.04 23.42 2.22
N SER A 342 -12.20 23.14 3.21
CA SER A 342 -11.12 24.06 3.58
C SER A 342 -10.08 24.13 2.45
N ARG A 343 -9.35 25.24 2.35
CA ARG A 343 -8.27 25.39 1.36
C ARG A 343 -7.27 24.22 1.41
N VAL A 344 -6.94 23.77 2.61
CA VAL A 344 -6.03 22.65 2.86
C VAL A 344 -6.60 21.31 2.33
N THR A 345 -7.92 21.11 2.43
CA THR A 345 -8.61 19.94 1.84
C THR A 345 -8.57 19.97 0.32
N SER A 346 -8.82 21.13 -0.29
CA SER A 346 -8.71 21.30 -1.74
C SER A 346 -7.28 21.12 -2.24
N ASP A 347 -6.28 21.62 -1.49
CA ASP A 347 -4.86 21.44 -1.82
C ASP A 347 -4.44 19.94 -1.70
N LEU A 348 -4.96 19.18 -0.72
CA LEU A 348 -4.75 17.72 -0.65
C LEU A 348 -5.38 16.98 -1.83
N TRP A 349 -6.60 17.36 -2.22
CA TRP A 349 -7.26 16.80 -3.38
C TRP A 349 -6.43 17.03 -4.65
N PHE A 350 -5.91 18.25 -4.81
CA PHE A 350 -5.02 18.59 -5.92
C PHE A 350 -3.70 17.82 -5.89
N TRP A 351 -3.09 17.68 -4.71
CA TRP A 351 -1.87 16.91 -4.54
C TRP A 351 -2.03 15.47 -5.07
N LYS A 352 -3.13 14.81 -4.70
CA LYS A 352 -3.50 13.48 -5.24
C LYS A 352 -3.67 13.49 -6.75
N ALA A 353 -4.43 14.45 -7.29
CA ALA A 353 -4.67 14.57 -8.73
C ALA A 353 -3.37 14.80 -9.52
N PHE A 354 -2.49 15.66 -9.03
CA PHE A 354 -1.24 16.02 -9.67
C PHE A 354 -0.26 14.85 -9.69
N ILE A 355 -0.16 14.08 -8.61
CA ILE A 355 0.66 12.87 -8.56
C ILE A 355 0.16 11.82 -9.55
N GLY A 356 -1.15 11.60 -9.61
CA GLY A 356 -1.72 10.67 -10.59
C GLY A 356 -1.45 11.12 -12.03
N ALA A 357 -1.54 12.41 -12.31
CA ALA A 357 -1.22 12.98 -13.62
C ALA A 357 0.27 12.85 -13.97
N MET A 358 1.18 13.12 -13.02
CA MET A 358 2.62 12.93 -13.17
C MET A 358 2.98 11.46 -13.42
N SER A 359 2.36 10.56 -12.66
CA SER A 359 2.54 9.11 -12.84
C SER A 359 2.11 8.70 -14.24
N LEU A 360 0.93 9.15 -14.68
CA LEU A 360 0.41 8.84 -16.00
C LEU A 360 1.32 9.38 -17.12
N GLU A 361 1.83 10.61 -17.00
CA GLU A 361 2.72 11.21 -18.00
C GLU A 361 3.99 10.37 -18.20
N ARG A 362 4.58 9.86 -17.10
CA ARG A 362 5.71 8.91 -17.17
C ARG A 362 5.28 7.52 -17.66
N GLY A 363 4.10 7.06 -17.30
CA GLY A 363 3.63 5.72 -17.65
C GLY A 363 3.41 5.55 -19.15
N VAL A 364 2.88 6.57 -19.82
CA VAL A 364 2.50 6.46 -21.23
C VAL A 364 3.71 6.28 -22.16
N THR A 365 4.92 6.70 -21.77
CA THR A 365 6.12 6.44 -22.57
C THR A 365 6.45 4.95 -22.69
N PHE A 366 5.97 4.13 -21.75
CA PHE A 366 6.19 2.68 -21.71
C PHE A 366 4.93 1.88 -22.09
N ASP A 367 3.84 2.56 -22.41
CA ASP A 367 2.55 1.96 -22.75
C ASP A 367 2.47 1.63 -24.24
N THR A 368 3.03 0.48 -24.62
CA THR A 368 3.05 0.02 -26.01
C THR A 368 1.66 -0.33 -26.56
N GLN A 369 0.69 -0.61 -25.68
CA GLN A 369 -0.66 -1.04 -26.05
C GLN A 369 -1.70 0.08 -25.94
N GLY A 370 -1.31 1.28 -25.49
CA GLY A 370 -2.21 2.43 -25.32
C GLY A 370 -3.25 2.25 -24.20
N ILE A 371 -3.02 1.33 -23.27
CA ILE A 371 -3.93 0.98 -22.17
C ILE A 371 -4.18 2.15 -21.21
N LEU A 372 -3.19 3.01 -21.01
CA LEU A 372 -3.22 4.18 -20.13
C LEU A 372 -3.83 5.41 -20.82
N GLY A 373 -3.85 5.43 -22.15
CA GLY A 373 -4.37 6.54 -22.96
C GLY A 373 -5.73 7.10 -22.50
N PRO A 374 -6.74 6.25 -22.21
CA PRO A 374 -8.06 6.71 -21.76
C PRO A 374 -8.05 7.51 -20.44
N LEU A 375 -7.03 7.38 -19.59
CA LEU A 375 -6.93 8.07 -18.30
C LEU A 375 -6.40 9.50 -18.44
N ARG A 376 -5.79 9.88 -19.58
CA ARG A 376 -5.21 11.22 -19.80
C ARG A 376 -6.24 12.33 -19.63
N ARG A 377 -7.40 12.16 -20.27
CA ARG A 377 -8.46 13.17 -20.24
C ARG A 377 -9.05 13.36 -18.83
N PRO A 378 -9.42 12.30 -18.07
CA PRO A 378 -9.82 12.44 -16.68
C PRO A 378 -8.82 13.21 -15.81
N TYR A 379 -7.53 12.85 -15.84
CA TYR A 379 -6.52 13.51 -15.01
C TYR A 379 -6.28 14.97 -15.42
N LYS A 380 -6.26 15.29 -16.73
CA LYS A 380 -6.24 16.70 -17.19
C LYS A 380 -7.44 17.47 -16.63
N LYS A 381 -8.65 16.90 -16.69
CA LYS A 381 -9.88 17.53 -16.16
C LYS A 381 -9.78 17.81 -14.66
N PHE A 382 -9.22 16.90 -13.86
CA PHE A 382 -9.05 17.13 -12.42
C PHE A 382 -8.16 18.35 -12.13
N LEU A 383 -7.04 18.50 -12.85
CA LEU A 383 -6.16 19.66 -12.67
C LEU A 383 -6.85 20.97 -13.09
N GLN A 384 -7.60 20.94 -14.20
CA GLN A 384 -8.42 22.08 -14.65
C GLN A 384 -9.47 22.47 -13.61
N GLU A 385 -10.20 21.50 -13.05
CA GLU A 385 -11.24 21.74 -12.06
C GLU A 385 -10.70 22.44 -10.82
N TRP A 386 -9.56 21.97 -10.27
CA TRP A 386 -8.92 22.64 -9.14
C TRP A 386 -8.41 24.05 -9.50
N SER A 387 -7.75 24.20 -10.66
CA SER A 387 -7.27 25.50 -11.15
C SER A 387 -8.38 26.54 -11.23
N VAL A 388 -9.53 26.18 -11.81
CA VAL A 388 -10.69 27.07 -11.95
C VAL A 388 -11.31 27.42 -10.60
N VAL A 389 -11.48 26.43 -9.71
CA VAL A 389 -12.11 26.64 -8.41
C VAL A 389 -11.25 27.49 -7.48
N ILE A 390 -9.93 27.29 -7.50
CA ILE A 390 -8.99 28.00 -6.63
C ILE A 390 -8.49 29.31 -7.24
N GLY A 391 -8.58 29.47 -8.56
CA GLY A 391 -8.11 30.65 -9.29
C GLY A 391 -6.60 30.68 -9.53
N VAL A 392 -5.93 29.51 -9.49
CA VAL A 392 -4.48 29.38 -9.69
C VAL A 392 -4.20 29.00 -11.13
N THR A 393 -3.40 29.79 -11.82
CA THR A 393 -2.97 29.55 -13.22
C THR A 393 -1.46 29.46 -13.38
N MET A 394 -0.69 30.04 -12.45
CA MET A 394 0.77 30.01 -12.49
C MET A 394 1.32 28.74 -11.84
N TRP A 395 2.38 28.17 -12.42
CA TRP A 395 3.02 26.97 -11.88
C TRP A 395 3.59 27.19 -10.48
N ASP A 396 4.18 28.36 -10.19
CA ASP A 396 4.76 28.64 -8.86
C ASP A 396 3.73 28.55 -7.74
N GLU A 397 2.53 29.11 -7.94
CA GLU A 397 1.42 29.02 -6.99
C GLU A 397 0.89 27.58 -6.85
N ALA A 398 0.85 26.82 -7.95
CA ALA A 398 0.47 25.41 -7.92
C ALA A 398 1.52 24.58 -7.15
N LYS A 399 2.81 24.85 -7.36
CA LYS A 399 3.92 24.23 -6.64
C LYS A 399 3.85 24.54 -5.14
N GLU A 400 3.52 25.77 -4.76
CA GLU A 400 3.29 26.12 -3.36
C GLU A 400 2.13 25.33 -2.74
N ALA A 401 1.04 25.11 -3.49
CA ALA A 401 -0.06 24.26 -3.02
C ALA A 401 0.37 22.80 -2.82
N LEU A 402 1.20 22.26 -3.72
CA LEU A 402 1.78 20.91 -3.55
C LEU A 402 2.67 20.85 -2.30
N ALA A 403 3.51 21.87 -2.09
CA ALA A 403 4.46 21.94 -0.98
C ALA A 403 3.77 22.08 0.39
N LYS A 404 2.56 22.66 0.45
CA LYS A 404 1.72 22.69 1.67
C LYS A 404 1.30 21.30 2.15
N ILE A 405 1.24 20.32 1.24
CA ILE A 405 1.00 18.92 1.57
C ILE A 405 2.33 18.20 1.72
N VAL A 406 3.02 17.95 0.59
CA VAL A 406 4.40 17.47 0.55
C VAL A 406 4.93 17.53 -0.89
N TRP A 407 6.07 18.18 -1.13
CA TRP A 407 6.69 18.25 -2.45
C TRP A 407 8.22 18.37 -2.31
N PRO A 408 9.03 17.66 -3.12
CA PRO A 408 10.48 17.75 -3.01
C PRO A 408 11.00 19.05 -3.63
N GLU A 409 12.04 19.63 -3.01
CA GLU A 409 12.83 20.71 -3.59
C GLU A 409 14.30 20.54 -3.15
N PRO A 410 15.26 20.30 -4.08
CA PRO A 410 15.09 20.24 -5.54
C PRO A 410 14.32 19.00 -6.03
N PHE A 411 13.74 19.09 -7.23
CA PHE A 411 12.99 18.01 -7.88
C PHE A 411 13.54 17.72 -9.28
N SER A 412 13.93 16.48 -9.54
CA SER A 412 14.59 16.08 -10.81
C SER A 412 13.70 16.20 -12.04
N LEU A 413 12.37 16.14 -11.89
CA LEU A 413 11.41 16.25 -12.99
C LEU A 413 10.64 17.58 -12.96
N ALA A 414 11.24 18.66 -12.43
CA ALA A 414 10.58 19.97 -12.30
C ALA A 414 10.04 20.50 -13.64
N HIS A 415 10.83 20.43 -14.70
CA HIS A 415 10.39 20.86 -16.05
C HIS A 415 9.21 20.02 -16.58
N LEU A 416 9.18 18.71 -16.28
CA LEU A 416 8.05 17.87 -16.69
C LEU A 416 6.77 18.26 -15.95
N ALA A 417 6.86 18.52 -14.64
CA ALA A 417 5.73 18.94 -13.82
C ALA A 417 5.16 20.29 -14.27
N GLU A 418 6.03 21.26 -14.55
CA GLU A 418 5.63 22.56 -15.08
C GLU A 418 4.92 22.45 -16.44
N ASN A 419 5.51 21.68 -17.37
CA ASN A 419 4.87 21.45 -18.68
C ASN A 419 3.56 20.68 -18.58
N LEU A 420 3.44 19.75 -17.64
CA LEU A 420 2.19 19.05 -17.38
C LEU A 420 1.13 20.04 -16.89
N TRP A 421 1.47 20.90 -15.93
CA TRP A 421 0.55 21.93 -15.40
C TRP A 421 -0.03 22.78 -16.53
N TYR A 422 0.82 23.45 -17.32
CA TYR A 422 0.37 24.35 -18.38
C TYR A 422 -0.42 23.63 -19.48
N ARG A 423 0.01 22.43 -19.91
CA ARG A 423 -0.76 21.63 -20.89
C ARG A 423 -2.12 21.19 -20.35
N SER A 424 -2.23 21.00 -19.04
CA SER A 424 -3.47 20.57 -18.41
C SER A 424 -4.45 21.72 -18.25
N ILE A 425 -4.01 22.92 -17.86
CA ILE A 425 -4.94 24.04 -17.62
C ILE A 425 -5.24 24.88 -18.87
N ALA A 426 -4.48 24.71 -19.95
CA ALA A 426 -4.74 25.32 -21.25
C ALA A 426 -6.00 24.77 -21.95
#